data_AF-A0A2G5C093-F1
#
_entry.id   AF-A0A2G5C093-F1
#
_cell.length_a   1.000
_cell.length_b   1.000
_cell.length_c   1.000
_cell.angle_alpha   90.00
_cell.angle_beta   90.00
_cell.angle_gamma   90.00
#
_symmetry.space_group_name_H-M   'P 1'
#
loop_
_entity.id
_entity.type
_entity.pdbx_description
1 polymer ?
#
loop_
_entity_poly.entity_id
_entity_poly.type
_entity_poly.pdbx_seq_one_letter_code
_entity_poly.pdbx_strand_id
1 'polypeptide(L)'
;MCFSGETDEDFAETVDLIKEYKFPHVHISQFYPRPGTPAARMKKVPSNIVKKRSRELTTVFESFTPYEGMEGQVERIWITEYATDGVHLVGHTKGYMQVLVVAPETMLGTSTEVKITSVGRWSVFGEVIETEHFIKEVNFKDKESNPEIHLPCSDLNETCQCSRQSDPCALQCCGDQSVVQEITISRDKDIRNLNGQKLIGWFLKKRKGQEKERKESENELKSKWKHGKATRNTVKFGIIDWILLGGMLVSLLTIVLLLLPLGHQIYLSR
;
A
#
# COMPACT_ATOMS: atom_id res chain seq x y z
N MET A 1 15.39 11.76 -10.76
CA MET A 1 15.29 12.96 -11.62
C MET A 1 16.51 13.84 -11.46
N CYS A 2 16.91 14.52 -12.53
CA CYS A 2 18.06 15.42 -12.61
C CYS A 2 19.39 14.69 -12.42
N PHE A 3 19.60 13.66 -13.23
CA PHE A 3 20.89 12.97 -13.31
C PHE A 3 21.99 13.98 -13.67
N SER A 4 23.24 13.68 -13.29
CA SER A 4 24.33 14.60 -13.58
C SER A 4 24.54 14.69 -15.10
N GLY A 5 24.46 15.90 -15.65
CA GLY A 5 24.54 16.15 -17.10
C GLY A 5 23.20 16.14 -17.86
N GLU A 6 22.06 15.88 -17.20
CA GLU A 6 20.72 15.88 -17.84
C GLU A 6 20.42 17.25 -18.48
N THR A 7 20.05 17.25 -19.77
CA THR A 7 19.72 18.46 -20.53
C THR A 7 18.24 18.86 -20.36
N ASP A 8 17.81 19.93 -21.01
CA ASP A 8 16.39 20.32 -21.03
C ASP A 8 15.57 19.43 -21.97
N GLU A 9 16.19 18.91 -23.03
CA GLU A 9 15.59 17.96 -23.97
C GLU A 9 15.33 16.61 -23.29
N ASP A 10 16.31 16.05 -22.55
CA ASP A 10 16.13 14.81 -21.77
C ASP A 10 14.96 14.92 -20.77
N PHE A 11 14.81 16.11 -20.18
CA PHE A 11 13.73 16.40 -19.25
C PHE A 11 12.37 16.43 -19.95
N ALA A 12 12.30 17.06 -21.13
CA ALA A 12 11.08 17.12 -21.92
C ALA A 12 10.62 15.71 -22.36
N GLU A 13 11.55 14.86 -22.82
CA GLU A 13 11.24 13.47 -23.16
C GLU A 13 10.67 12.69 -21.96
N THR A 14 11.25 12.90 -20.77
CA THR A 14 10.72 12.28 -19.54
C THR A 14 9.30 12.74 -19.21
N VAL A 15 9.03 14.04 -19.38
CA VAL A 15 7.69 14.61 -19.18
C VAL A 15 6.69 14.01 -20.16
N ASP A 16 7.06 13.89 -21.43
CA ASP A 16 6.19 13.37 -22.48
C ASP A 16 5.89 11.88 -22.27
N LEU A 17 6.87 11.09 -21.83
CA LEU A 17 6.69 9.69 -21.46
C LEU A 17 5.64 9.55 -20.34
N ILE A 18 5.68 10.41 -19.33
CA ILE A 18 4.67 10.39 -18.24
C ILE A 18 3.28 10.78 -18.74
N LYS A 19 3.17 11.75 -19.65
CA LYS A 19 1.89 12.16 -20.25
C LYS A 19 1.29 11.09 -21.14
N GLU A 20 2.12 10.40 -21.90
CA GLU A 20 1.70 9.36 -22.85
C GLU A 20 1.19 8.12 -22.12
N TYR A 21 1.98 7.56 -21.21
CA TYR A 21 1.66 6.29 -20.55
C TYR A 21 0.77 6.44 -19.31
N LYS A 22 0.64 7.66 -18.76
CA LYS A 22 -0.21 7.97 -17.60
C LYS A 22 -0.04 6.97 -16.45
N PHE A 23 1.20 6.76 -16.00
CA PHE A 23 1.50 5.75 -14.99
C PHE A 23 0.65 5.90 -13.72
N PRO A 24 0.21 4.80 -13.09
CA PRO A 24 -0.51 4.84 -11.82
C PRO A 24 0.34 5.38 -10.66
N HIS A 25 1.65 5.12 -10.70
CA HIS A 25 2.58 5.55 -9.68
C HIS A 25 3.87 6.07 -10.29
N VAL A 26 4.38 7.21 -9.81
CA VAL A 26 5.63 7.81 -10.27
C VAL A 26 6.45 8.27 -9.06
N HIS A 27 7.69 7.80 -8.95
CA HIS A 27 8.63 8.24 -7.91
C HIS A 27 9.51 9.38 -8.40
N ILE A 28 9.24 10.60 -7.94
CA ILE A 28 10.00 11.79 -8.30
C ILE A 28 11.05 12.07 -7.21
N SER A 29 12.22 11.44 -7.31
CA SER A 29 13.33 11.64 -6.37
C SER A 29 14.46 12.46 -6.99
N GLN A 30 15.07 13.36 -6.20
CA GLN A 30 16.27 14.09 -6.62
C GLN A 30 17.49 13.14 -6.68
N PHE A 31 18.27 13.24 -7.74
CA PHE A 31 19.54 12.52 -7.83
C PHE A 31 20.55 13.04 -6.79
N TYR A 32 21.16 12.11 -6.07
CA TYR A 32 22.26 12.38 -5.15
C TYR A 32 23.50 11.57 -5.57
N PRO A 33 24.57 12.21 -6.09
CA PRO A 33 25.75 11.49 -6.54
C PRO A 33 26.44 10.79 -5.37
N ARG A 34 26.69 9.50 -5.52
CA ARG A 34 27.38 8.68 -4.51
C ARG A 34 28.90 8.79 -4.73
N PRO A 35 29.72 8.97 -3.66
CA PRO A 35 31.17 8.99 -3.78
C PRO A 35 31.70 7.75 -4.53
N GLY A 36 32.72 7.94 -5.38
CA GLY A 36 33.32 6.86 -6.18
C GLY A 36 32.61 6.53 -7.50
N THR A 37 31.38 7.01 -7.73
CA THR A 37 30.67 6.78 -9.01
C THR A 37 31.15 7.75 -10.11
N PRO A 38 31.07 7.37 -11.40
CA PRO A 38 31.33 8.31 -12.52
C PRO A 38 30.46 9.57 -12.43
N ALA A 39 29.20 9.41 -12.04
CA ALA A 39 28.25 10.51 -11.88
C ALA A 39 28.68 11.56 -10.83
N ALA A 40 29.49 11.18 -9.84
CA ALA A 40 30.02 12.14 -8.86
C ALA A 40 31.00 13.16 -9.45
N ARG A 41 31.63 12.84 -10.60
CA ARG A 41 32.57 13.72 -11.32
C ARG A 41 31.90 14.52 -12.44
N MET A 42 30.64 14.22 -12.76
CA MET A 42 29.89 14.88 -13.83
C MET A 42 29.34 16.23 -13.37
N LYS A 43 29.02 17.11 -14.33
CA LYS A 43 28.42 18.41 -14.06
C LYS A 43 27.04 18.22 -13.42
N LYS A 44 26.84 18.80 -12.24
CA LYS A 44 25.55 18.76 -11.55
C LYS A 44 24.58 19.75 -12.18
N VAL A 45 23.31 19.35 -12.23
CA VAL A 45 22.22 20.28 -12.56
C VAL A 45 22.06 21.28 -11.40
N PRO A 46 21.96 22.59 -11.68
CA PRO A 46 21.71 23.61 -10.67
C PRO A 46 20.46 23.32 -9.81
N SER A 47 20.56 23.54 -8.49
CA SER A 47 19.52 23.16 -7.53
C SER A 47 18.17 23.84 -7.76
N ASN A 48 18.16 25.07 -8.30
CA ASN A 48 16.95 25.77 -8.70
C ASN A 48 16.23 25.06 -9.86
N ILE A 49 16.98 24.54 -10.85
CA ILE A 49 16.43 23.77 -11.97
C ILE A 49 15.87 22.44 -11.46
N VAL A 50 16.61 21.73 -10.59
CA VAL A 50 16.13 20.48 -9.98
C VAL A 50 14.79 20.67 -9.27
N LYS A 51 14.68 21.72 -8.45
CA LYS A 51 13.43 22.05 -7.74
C LYS A 51 12.29 22.40 -8.71
N LYS A 52 12.58 23.16 -9.77
CA LYS A 52 11.59 23.50 -10.80
C LYS A 52 11.06 22.25 -11.50
N ARG A 53 11.96 21.40 -12.00
CA ARG A 53 11.65 20.15 -12.70
C ARG A 53 10.86 19.17 -11.84
N SER A 54 11.24 19.02 -10.57
CA SER A 54 10.49 18.18 -9.62
C SER A 54 9.04 18.65 -9.44
N ARG A 55 8.81 19.96 -9.33
CA ARG A 55 7.45 20.52 -9.21
C ARG A 55 6.66 20.32 -10.49
N GLU A 56 7.28 20.60 -11.63
CA GLU A 56 6.66 20.43 -12.94
C GLU A 56 6.20 18.99 -13.17
N LEU A 57 7.05 18.00 -12.91
CA LEU A 57 6.68 16.60 -12.99
C LEU A 57 5.56 16.21 -12.02
N THR A 58 5.58 16.76 -10.81
CA THR A 58 4.51 16.53 -9.83
C THR A 58 3.19 17.05 -10.38
N THR A 59 3.17 18.26 -10.93
CA THR A 59 1.99 18.85 -11.55
C THR A 59 1.50 18.04 -12.76
N VAL A 60 2.41 17.58 -13.62
CA VAL A 60 2.06 16.73 -14.76
C VAL A 60 1.44 15.42 -14.28
N PHE A 61 2.06 14.75 -13.32
CA PHE A 61 1.51 13.54 -12.74
C PHE A 61 0.14 13.77 -12.10
N GLU A 62 -0.04 14.84 -11.34
CA GLU A 62 -1.32 15.19 -10.70
C GLU A 62 -2.43 15.54 -11.69
N SER A 63 -2.10 15.90 -12.93
CA SER A 63 -3.05 16.35 -13.95
C SER A 63 -3.93 15.25 -14.56
N PHE A 64 -3.60 13.98 -14.36
CA PHE A 64 -4.35 12.86 -14.94
C PHE A 64 -4.78 11.81 -13.89
N THR A 65 -5.80 11.03 -14.26
CA THR A 65 -6.32 9.91 -13.47
C THR A 65 -5.95 8.58 -14.12
N PRO A 66 -5.05 7.79 -13.53
CA PRO A 66 -4.46 6.61 -14.19
C PRO A 66 -5.41 5.42 -14.32
N TYR A 67 -6.49 5.40 -13.55
CA TYR A 67 -7.45 4.29 -13.49
C TYR A 67 -8.74 4.56 -14.27
N GLU A 68 -8.77 5.61 -15.08
CA GLU A 68 -9.95 5.96 -15.88
C GLU A 68 -10.35 4.80 -16.81
N GLY A 69 -11.65 4.44 -16.81
CA GLY A 69 -12.17 3.32 -17.61
C GLY A 69 -12.05 1.93 -16.97
N MET A 70 -11.53 1.82 -15.74
CA MET A 70 -11.50 0.55 -15.00
C MET A 70 -12.84 0.15 -14.38
N GLU A 71 -13.79 1.09 -14.29
CA GLU A 71 -15.11 0.84 -13.71
C GLU A 71 -15.84 -0.28 -14.45
N GLY A 72 -16.36 -1.25 -13.70
CA GLY A 72 -17.05 -2.42 -14.23
C GLY A 72 -16.15 -3.59 -14.61
N GLN A 73 -14.83 -3.40 -14.70
CA GLN A 73 -13.88 -4.48 -14.94
C GLN A 73 -13.81 -5.43 -13.73
N VAL A 74 -13.49 -6.69 -14.00
CA VAL A 74 -13.30 -7.72 -12.97
C VAL A 74 -11.82 -8.04 -12.87
N GLU A 75 -11.28 -7.90 -11.67
CA GLU A 75 -9.87 -8.12 -11.38
C GLU A 75 -9.72 -9.11 -10.22
N ARG A 76 -8.72 -9.99 -10.32
CA ARG A 76 -8.34 -10.84 -9.20
C ARG A 76 -7.37 -10.10 -8.31
N ILE A 77 -7.69 -10.03 -7.02
CA ILE A 77 -6.87 -9.36 -6.02
C ILE A 77 -6.36 -10.33 -4.97
N TRP A 78 -5.22 -10.01 -4.38
CA TRP A 78 -4.69 -10.64 -3.16
C TRP A 78 -4.91 -9.71 -1.98
N ILE A 79 -5.72 -10.13 -1.00
CA ILE A 79 -6.11 -9.30 0.16
C ILE A 79 -5.06 -9.45 1.26
N THR A 80 -4.56 -8.34 1.78
CA THR A 80 -3.37 -8.34 2.67
C THR A 80 -3.59 -7.65 4.00
N GLU A 81 -4.28 -6.52 4.02
CA GLU A 81 -4.31 -5.64 5.19
C GLU A 81 -5.64 -4.88 5.31
N TYR A 82 -5.80 -4.19 6.44
CA TYR A 82 -6.90 -3.26 6.64
C TYR A 82 -6.54 -1.90 6.07
N ALA A 83 -7.52 -1.25 5.44
CA ALA A 83 -7.39 0.15 5.10
C ALA A 83 -7.38 1.02 6.37
N THR A 84 -6.74 2.18 6.28
CA THR A 84 -6.66 3.15 7.38
C THR A 84 -8.03 3.72 7.81
N ASP A 85 -9.06 3.53 7.00
CA ASP A 85 -10.42 3.96 7.30
C ASP A 85 -11.20 2.99 8.22
N GLY A 86 -10.66 1.80 8.47
CA GLY A 86 -11.28 0.77 9.31
C GLY A 86 -12.55 0.15 8.72
N VAL A 87 -12.88 0.43 7.46
CA VAL A 87 -14.08 -0.10 6.78
C VAL A 87 -13.70 -1.07 5.68
N HIS A 88 -12.62 -0.80 4.95
CA HIS A 88 -12.21 -1.61 3.81
C HIS A 88 -11.03 -2.52 4.15
N LEU A 89 -10.96 -3.65 3.45
CA LEU A 89 -9.72 -4.40 3.29
C LEU A 89 -9.00 -3.89 2.04
N VAL A 90 -7.67 -3.96 2.08
CA VAL A 90 -6.79 -3.63 0.97
C VAL A 90 -6.31 -4.91 0.31
N GLY A 91 -6.55 -5.01 -0.99
CA GLY A 91 -5.90 -6.00 -1.82
C GLY A 91 -5.20 -5.40 -3.01
N HIS A 92 -4.35 -6.20 -3.63
CA HIS A 92 -3.56 -5.79 -4.78
C HIS A 92 -3.86 -6.69 -5.98
N THR A 93 -4.03 -6.09 -7.15
CA THR A 93 -4.05 -6.84 -8.42
C THR A 93 -2.66 -7.38 -8.74
N LYS A 94 -2.54 -8.19 -9.80
CA LYS A 94 -1.24 -8.63 -10.33
C LYS A 94 -0.32 -7.46 -10.71
N GLY A 95 -0.90 -6.34 -11.17
CA GLY A 95 -0.19 -5.10 -11.47
C GLY A 95 0.11 -4.25 -10.23
N TYR A 96 -0.10 -4.80 -9.03
CA TYR A 96 0.05 -4.14 -7.73
C TYR A 96 -0.85 -2.92 -7.54
N MET A 97 -1.92 -2.79 -8.33
CA MET A 97 -2.91 -1.73 -8.15
C MET A 97 -3.70 -1.99 -6.87
N GLN A 98 -3.82 -0.96 -6.04
CA GLN A 98 -4.51 -1.05 -4.76
C GLN A 98 -6.02 -1.02 -4.96
N VAL A 99 -6.70 -2.04 -4.45
CA VAL A 99 -8.16 -2.22 -4.52
C VAL A 99 -8.72 -2.26 -3.10
N LEU A 100 -9.62 -1.34 -2.79
CA LEU A 100 -10.34 -1.31 -1.52
C LEU A 100 -11.66 -2.05 -1.66
N VAL A 101 -11.89 -3.01 -0.78
CA VAL A 101 -13.09 -3.87 -0.80
C VAL A 101 -13.73 -3.94 0.57
N VAL A 102 -15.05 -3.96 0.61
CA VAL A 102 -15.80 -4.29 1.83
C VAL A 102 -15.98 -5.80 1.87
N ALA A 103 -15.23 -6.46 2.75
CA ALA A 103 -15.19 -7.92 2.85
C ALA A 103 -14.97 -8.35 4.32
N PRO A 104 -15.40 -9.56 4.72
CA PRO A 104 -15.12 -10.07 6.06
C PRO A 104 -13.62 -10.29 6.25
N GLU A 105 -13.14 -10.10 7.49
CA GLU A 105 -11.75 -10.31 7.89
C GLU A 105 -11.20 -11.70 7.53
N THR A 106 -12.08 -12.70 7.46
CA THR A 106 -11.73 -14.07 7.07
C THR A 106 -11.12 -14.18 5.66
N MET A 107 -11.23 -13.13 4.84
CA MET A 107 -10.62 -13.05 3.52
C MET A 107 -9.18 -12.50 3.51
N LEU A 108 -8.64 -12.03 4.64
CA LEU A 108 -7.23 -11.65 4.73
C LEU A 108 -6.31 -12.83 4.36
N GLY A 109 -5.29 -12.56 3.55
CA GLY A 109 -4.36 -13.58 3.07
C GLY A 109 -4.95 -14.50 1.99
N THR A 110 -6.09 -14.16 1.41
CA THR A 110 -6.72 -14.92 0.33
C THR A 110 -6.75 -14.14 -0.98
N SER A 111 -7.00 -14.84 -2.09
CA SER A 111 -7.25 -14.23 -3.39
C SER A 111 -8.73 -14.31 -3.74
N THR A 112 -9.31 -13.24 -4.28
CA THR A 112 -10.70 -13.26 -4.74
C THR A 112 -10.90 -12.38 -5.98
N GLU A 113 -11.97 -12.63 -6.73
CA GLU A 113 -12.37 -11.78 -7.85
C GLU A 113 -13.24 -10.62 -7.37
N VAL A 114 -12.96 -9.44 -7.90
CA VAL A 114 -13.59 -8.19 -7.48
C VAL A 114 -14.00 -7.42 -8.71
N LYS A 115 -15.26 -6.95 -8.71
CA LYS A 115 -15.72 -6.00 -9.71
C LYS A 115 -15.40 -4.59 -9.23
N ILE A 116 -14.65 -3.84 -10.04
CA ILE A 116 -14.34 -2.43 -9.75
C ILE A 116 -15.62 -1.61 -9.90
N THR A 117 -15.98 -0.87 -8.86
CA THR A 117 -17.21 -0.06 -8.80
C THR A 117 -16.96 1.43 -8.94
N SER A 118 -15.79 1.90 -8.50
CA SER A 118 -15.38 3.29 -8.68
C SER A 118 -13.86 3.43 -8.65
N VAL A 119 -13.36 4.54 -9.17
CA VAL A 119 -11.93 4.82 -9.26
C VAL A 119 -11.58 6.07 -8.46
N GLY A 120 -10.50 5.98 -7.69
CA GLY A 120 -9.88 7.10 -6.98
C GLY A 120 -8.59 7.53 -7.66
N ARG A 121 -7.90 8.52 -7.07
CA ARG A 121 -6.62 9.00 -7.60
C ARG A 121 -5.47 8.01 -7.40
N TRP A 122 -5.49 7.31 -6.27
CA TRP A 122 -4.39 6.45 -5.78
C TRP A 122 -4.78 4.97 -5.66
N SER A 123 -6.07 4.68 -5.75
CA SER A 123 -6.62 3.35 -5.56
C SER A 123 -7.95 3.24 -6.29
N VAL A 124 -8.45 2.02 -6.44
CA VAL A 124 -9.79 1.72 -6.94
C VAL A 124 -10.62 1.06 -5.85
N PHE A 125 -11.94 1.12 -5.99
CA PHE A 125 -12.88 0.49 -5.07
C PHE A 125 -13.62 -0.61 -5.80
N GLY A 126 -13.94 -1.69 -5.09
CA GLY A 126 -14.66 -2.80 -5.69
C GLY A 126 -15.51 -3.60 -4.72
N GLU A 127 -16.35 -4.44 -5.30
CA GLU A 127 -17.21 -5.39 -4.60
C GLU A 127 -16.74 -6.81 -4.94
N VAL A 128 -16.58 -7.65 -3.91
CA VAL A 128 -16.20 -9.05 -4.09
C VAL A 128 -17.32 -9.78 -4.82
N ILE A 129 -16.96 -10.53 -5.86
CA ILE A 129 -17.88 -11.41 -6.55
C ILE A 129 -17.87 -12.73 -5.76
N GLU A 130 -18.93 -13.00 -5.01
CA GLU A 130 -19.06 -14.25 -4.26
C GLU A 130 -18.88 -15.43 -5.21
N THR A 131 -17.76 -16.13 -5.09
CA THR A 131 -17.61 -17.47 -5.69
C THR A 131 -18.07 -18.44 -4.62
N GLU A 132 -19.17 -19.15 -4.88
CA GLU A 132 -19.65 -20.20 -3.97
C GLU A 132 -18.49 -21.12 -3.57
N HIS A 133 -18.32 -21.29 -2.26
CA HIS A 133 -17.27 -22.05 -1.60
C HIS A 133 -16.99 -23.40 -2.29
N PHE A 134 -15.89 -23.51 -3.03
CA PHE A 134 -15.27 -24.83 -3.27
C PHE A 134 -14.48 -25.22 -2.01
N ILE A 135 -15.20 -25.69 -0.99
CA ILE A 135 -14.59 -26.58 0.00
C ILE A 135 -14.30 -27.88 -0.76
N LYS A 136 -13.11 -28.02 -1.34
CA LYS A 136 -12.56 -29.35 -1.57
C LYS A 136 -12.10 -29.85 -0.20
N GLU A 137 -13.04 -30.46 0.53
CA GLU A 137 -12.63 -31.43 1.54
C GLU A 137 -11.84 -32.49 0.78
N VAL A 138 -10.51 -32.43 0.88
CA VAL A 138 -9.67 -33.57 0.49
C VAL A 138 -9.94 -34.64 1.53
N ASN A 139 -10.97 -35.43 1.25
CA ASN A 139 -11.33 -36.59 2.02
C ASN A 139 -10.29 -37.67 1.70
N PHE A 140 -9.16 -37.67 2.42
CA PHE A 140 -8.21 -38.76 2.39
C PHE A 140 -8.90 -39.97 3.05
N LYS A 141 -9.61 -40.75 2.23
CA LYS A 141 -10.02 -42.09 2.61
C LYS A 141 -8.84 -43.00 2.32
N ASP A 142 -8.25 -43.50 3.40
CA ASP A 142 -7.36 -44.65 3.37
C ASP A 142 -8.06 -45.78 2.59
N LYS A 143 -7.53 -46.08 1.42
CA LYS A 143 -7.72 -47.36 0.76
C LYS A 143 -6.39 -47.80 0.18
N GLU A 144 -5.69 -48.51 1.04
CA GLU A 144 -4.69 -49.48 0.72
C GLU A 144 -5.27 -50.51 -0.27
N SER A 145 -4.81 -50.47 -1.52
CA SER A 145 -4.75 -51.63 -2.42
C SER A 145 -3.88 -51.29 -3.63
N ASN A 146 -2.73 -51.98 -3.69
CA ASN A 146 -1.72 -52.01 -4.75
C ASN A 146 -2.33 -52.09 -6.17
N PRO A 147 -1.68 -51.48 -7.19
CA PRO A 147 -0.97 -52.33 -8.14
C PRO A 147 0.37 -51.77 -8.63
N GLU A 148 1.27 -52.71 -8.90
CA GLU A 148 2.61 -52.58 -9.48
C GLU A 148 2.63 -51.72 -10.75
N ILE A 149 3.57 -50.75 -10.82
CA ILE A 149 4.05 -50.19 -12.08
C ILE A 149 5.57 -50.21 -12.07
N HIS A 150 6.10 -51.13 -12.88
CA HIS A 150 7.51 -51.27 -13.22
C HIS A 150 8.05 -50.00 -13.89
N LEU A 151 9.19 -49.50 -13.40
CA LEU A 151 10.07 -48.59 -14.16
C LEU A 151 11.07 -49.43 -14.98
N PRO A 152 11.21 -49.20 -16.29
CA PRO A 152 12.24 -49.85 -17.09
C PRO A 152 13.55 -49.03 -17.04
N CYS A 153 14.57 -49.60 -16.40
CA CYS A 153 15.97 -49.28 -16.67
C CYS A 153 16.64 -50.56 -17.15
N SER A 154 17.11 -50.59 -18.39
CA SER A 154 18.31 -51.30 -18.85
C SER A 154 18.39 -51.17 -20.37
N ASP A 155 19.29 -50.31 -20.87
CA ASP A 155 19.97 -50.59 -22.12
C ASP A 155 21.47 -50.51 -21.88
N LEU A 156 22.11 -51.64 -22.17
CA LEU A 156 23.53 -51.90 -22.15
C LEU A 156 24.10 -51.51 -23.52
N ASN A 157 24.95 -50.48 -23.59
CA ASN A 157 26.25 -50.51 -24.28
C ASN A 157 26.80 -49.10 -24.53
N GLU A 158 28.14 -49.04 -24.50
CA GLU A 158 29.05 -48.02 -25.03
C GLU A 158 29.65 -47.00 -24.05
N THR A 159 30.80 -47.43 -23.52
CA THR A 159 32.07 -46.70 -23.35
C THR A 159 32.05 -45.17 -23.36
N CYS A 160 32.45 -44.57 -22.23
CA CYS A 160 33.14 -43.29 -22.25
C CYS A 160 34.39 -43.33 -21.35
N GLN A 161 35.52 -43.03 -21.99
CA GLN A 161 36.88 -43.14 -21.51
C GLN A 161 37.40 -41.73 -21.16
N CYS A 162 37.75 -41.49 -19.89
CA CYS A 162 38.95 -40.74 -19.48
C CYS A 162 39.03 -40.53 -17.94
N SER A 163 39.98 -41.26 -17.33
CA SER A 163 41.01 -40.79 -16.39
C SER A 163 40.60 -39.92 -15.18
N ARG A 164 40.58 -40.45 -13.95
CA ARG A 164 41.70 -40.73 -13.00
C ARG A 164 42.13 -39.53 -12.13
N GLN A 165 41.80 -39.63 -10.84
CA GLN A 165 42.59 -39.36 -9.60
C GLN A 165 41.60 -38.93 -8.49
N SER A 166 41.65 -39.30 -7.21
CA SER A 166 42.27 -40.35 -6.38
C SER A 166 41.67 -40.14 -4.97
N ASP A 167 41.09 -41.20 -4.38
CA ASP A 167 40.53 -41.32 -3.01
C ASP A 167 41.56 -40.97 -1.88
N PRO A 168 41.18 -40.71 -0.59
CA PRO A 168 40.30 -41.61 0.20
C PRO A 168 39.41 -41.07 1.35
N CYS A 169 38.28 -41.78 1.49
CA CYS A 169 37.63 -42.34 2.70
C CYS A 169 37.76 -41.65 4.07
N ALA A 170 36.60 -41.40 4.67
CA ALA A 170 36.29 -41.85 6.03
C ALA A 170 34.82 -42.32 6.14
N LEU A 171 34.66 -43.62 6.41
CA LEU A 171 33.59 -44.28 7.19
C LEU A 171 33.05 -43.38 8.33
N GLN A 172 31.90 -43.53 8.96
CA GLN A 172 30.74 -44.43 8.95
C GLN A 172 29.91 -44.00 10.18
N CYS A 173 28.58 -44.18 10.17
CA CYS A 173 27.80 -44.83 11.24
C CYS A 173 26.30 -44.46 11.17
N CYS A 174 25.49 -45.51 11.05
CA CYS A 174 24.05 -45.52 11.24
C CYS A 174 23.67 -45.21 12.70
N GLY A 175 22.43 -44.72 12.89
CA GLY A 175 21.77 -44.67 14.19
C GLY A 175 20.37 -44.08 14.07
N ASP A 176 19.38 -44.94 13.88
CA ASP A 176 17.96 -44.67 14.10
C ASP A 176 17.70 -44.36 15.59
N GLN A 177 16.89 -43.34 15.88
CA GLN A 177 15.92 -43.40 16.98
C GLN A 177 14.85 -42.31 16.87
N SER A 178 13.61 -42.81 16.82
CA SER A 178 12.33 -42.15 17.04
C SER A 178 12.24 -41.33 18.33
N VAL A 179 11.55 -40.18 18.32
CA VAL A 179 10.48 -39.84 19.29
C VAL A 179 9.55 -38.78 18.63
N VAL A 180 8.30 -39.18 18.38
CA VAL A 180 7.14 -38.30 18.20
C VAL A 180 6.52 -38.13 19.59
N GLN A 181 6.19 -36.89 19.98
CA GLN A 181 5.38 -36.63 21.16
C GLN A 181 4.16 -35.79 20.73
N GLU A 182 3.01 -36.43 20.79
CA GLU A 182 1.67 -35.93 20.51
C GLU A 182 1.05 -35.39 21.81
N ILE A 183 0.33 -34.26 21.75
CA ILE A 183 -0.75 -33.96 22.71
C ILE A 183 -1.92 -33.29 21.96
N THR A 184 -3.08 -33.92 22.14
CA THR A 184 -4.42 -33.71 21.58
C THR A 184 -5.25 -32.65 22.34
N ILE A 185 -6.50 -32.42 21.87
CA ILE A 185 -7.72 -31.87 22.53
C ILE A 185 -8.12 -30.49 21.95
N SER A 186 -9.37 -30.15 21.56
CA SER A 186 -10.68 -30.81 21.52
C SER A 186 -11.55 -30.13 20.45
N ARG A 187 -12.58 -30.84 19.97
CA ARG A 187 -13.73 -30.25 19.29
C ARG A 187 -14.61 -29.50 20.29
N ASP A 188 -15.08 -28.31 19.93
CA ASP A 188 -16.34 -27.79 20.43
C ASP A 188 -17.18 -27.18 19.30
N LYS A 189 -18.48 -27.43 19.36
CA LYS A 189 -19.51 -26.99 18.41
C LYS A 189 -20.24 -25.80 19.04
N ASP A 190 -20.41 -24.74 18.25
CA ASP A 190 -21.64 -23.98 18.04
C ASP A 190 -21.29 -22.50 17.75
N ILE A 191 -21.88 -21.94 16.68
CA ILE A 191 -22.61 -20.67 16.68
C ILE A 191 -23.29 -20.50 15.31
N ARG A 192 -24.57 -20.86 15.31
CA ARG A 192 -25.73 -20.15 14.74
C ARG A 192 -25.53 -19.29 13.48
N ASN A 193 -26.00 -19.89 12.39
CA ASN A 193 -26.51 -19.34 11.14
C ASN A 193 -27.28 -17.99 11.32
N LEU A 194 -26.80 -16.92 10.68
CA LEU A 194 -27.43 -15.59 10.65
C LEU A 194 -27.62 -15.11 9.20
N ASN A 195 -28.60 -15.73 8.55
CA ASN A 195 -29.59 -15.13 7.64
C ASN A 195 -29.15 -13.88 6.80
N GLY A 196 -28.62 -14.14 5.60
CA GLY A 196 -28.18 -13.16 4.59
C GLY A 196 -29.26 -12.24 4.01
N GLN A 197 -30.54 -12.39 4.37
CA GLN A 197 -31.60 -11.51 3.91
C GLN A 197 -31.66 -10.14 4.62
N LYS A 198 -31.01 -9.97 5.78
CA LYS A 198 -31.01 -8.67 6.51
C LYS A 198 -29.98 -7.66 6.00
N LEU A 199 -28.86 -8.12 5.43
CA LEU A 199 -27.78 -7.24 4.94
C LEU A 199 -28.21 -6.46 3.70
N ILE A 200 -28.92 -7.10 2.78
CA ILE A 200 -29.45 -6.47 1.55
C ILE A 200 -30.47 -5.37 1.89
N GLY A 201 -31.33 -5.62 2.89
CA GLY A 201 -32.31 -4.64 3.37
C GLY A 201 -31.69 -3.43 4.07
N TRP A 202 -30.60 -3.62 4.82
CA TRP A 202 -29.84 -2.53 5.42
C TRP A 202 -29.10 -1.69 4.37
N PHE A 203 -28.52 -2.33 3.35
CA PHE A 203 -27.83 -1.67 2.24
C PHE A 203 -28.77 -0.83 1.35
N LEU A 204 -29.99 -1.32 1.06
CA LEU A 204 -30.99 -0.55 0.29
C LEU A 204 -31.52 0.66 1.06
N LYS A 205 -31.61 0.58 2.39
CA LYS A 205 -32.02 1.69 3.26
C LYS A 205 -30.93 2.76 3.41
N LYS A 206 -29.65 2.36 3.36
CA LYS A 206 -28.48 3.27 3.43
C LYS A 206 -28.24 4.03 2.12
N ARG A 207 -28.50 3.41 0.95
CA ARG A 207 -28.44 4.08 -0.37
C ARG A 207 -29.43 5.24 -0.50
N LYS A 208 -30.66 5.13 0.04
CA LYS A 208 -31.65 6.22 0.01
C LYS A 208 -31.29 7.41 0.93
N GLY A 209 -30.51 7.17 1.98
CA GLY A 209 -30.00 8.24 2.86
C GLY A 209 -28.88 9.05 2.20
N GLN A 210 -27.90 8.36 1.60
CA GLN A 210 -26.75 9.01 0.96
C GLN A 210 -27.10 9.74 -0.34
N GLU A 211 -28.10 9.30 -1.12
CA GLU A 211 -28.52 10.04 -2.31
C GLU A 211 -29.25 11.35 -1.98
N LYS A 212 -29.88 11.42 -0.80
CA LYS A 212 -30.52 12.64 -0.29
C LYS A 212 -29.47 13.63 0.24
N GLU A 213 -28.49 13.17 1.02
CA GLU A 213 -27.36 13.99 1.48
C GLU A 213 -26.45 14.46 0.33
N ARG A 214 -26.27 13.66 -0.73
CA ARG A 214 -25.47 14.05 -1.90
C ARG A 214 -26.14 15.17 -2.71
N LYS A 215 -27.48 15.11 -2.90
CA LYS A 215 -28.25 16.17 -3.58
C LYS A 215 -28.38 17.45 -2.75
N GLU A 216 -28.39 17.32 -1.43
CA GLU A 216 -28.40 18.47 -0.50
C GLU A 216 -27.02 19.14 -0.47
N SER A 217 -25.93 18.36 -0.44
CA SER A 217 -24.54 18.88 -0.51
C SER A 217 -24.19 19.51 -1.85
N GLU A 218 -24.66 18.98 -2.99
CA GLU A 218 -24.44 19.57 -4.32
C GLU A 218 -25.22 20.88 -4.52
N ASN A 219 -26.44 20.99 -3.97
CA ASN A 219 -27.19 22.23 -3.97
C ASN A 219 -26.61 23.27 -3.00
N GLU A 220 -26.09 22.84 -1.84
CA GLU A 220 -25.39 23.71 -0.90
C GLU A 220 -24.07 24.24 -1.50
N LEU A 221 -23.29 23.37 -2.18
CA LEU A 221 -22.10 23.77 -2.92
C LEU A 221 -22.45 24.76 -4.05
N LYS A 222 -23.47 24.50 -4.88
CA LYS A 222 -23.87 25.43 -5.96
C LYS A 222 -24.38 26.77 -5.45
N SER A 223 -25.02 26.81 -4.28
CA SER A 223 -25.47 28.06 -3.65
C SER A 223 -24.30 28.90 -3.08
N LYS A 224 -23.21 28.25 -2.64
CA LYS A 224 -22.01 28.89 -2.09
C LYS A 224 -21.14 29.59 -3.15
N TRP A 225 -21.20 29.15 -4.41
CA TRP A 225 -20.44 29.75 -5.53
C TRP A 225 -21.09 30.99 -6.14
N LYS A 226 -22.34 31.33 -5.80
CA LYS A 226 -23.04 32.49 -6.36
C LYS A 226 -23.08 33.74 -5.48
N HIS A 227 -22.66 33.69 -4.21
CA HIS A 227 -22.59 34.86 -3.33
C HIS A 227 -21.35 34.76 -2.43
N GLY A 228 -20.27 35.51 -2.73
CA GLY A 228 -19.11 35.51 -1.84
C GLY A 228 -17.82 36.14 -2.37
N LYS A 229 -17.86 37.43 -2.75
CA LYS A 229 -16.68 38.30 -2.65
C LYS A 229 -16.24 38.36 -1.18
N ALA A 230 -14.93 38.24 -0.96
CA ALA A 230 -14.18 38.60 0.26
C ALA A 230 -14.74 38.12 1.61
N THR A 231 -14.16 37.08 2.20
CA THR A 231 -14.11 36.93 3.67
C THR A 231 -12.86 36.15 4.11
N ARG A 232 -12.18 36.75 5.08
CA ARG A 232 -10.97 36.30 5.79
C ARG A 232 -11.26 34.97 6.51
N ASN A 233 -10.43 33.95 6.31
CA ASN A 233 -10.50 32.70 7.08
C ASN A 233 -10.26 32.97 8.57
N THR A 234 -11.29 32.82 9.39
CA THR A 234 -11.16 32.69 10.84
C THR A 234 -10.97 31.21 11.18
N VAL A 235 -9.74 30.84 11.56
CA VAL A 235 -9.44 29.54 12.15
C VAL A 235 -10.21 29.45 13.47
N LYS A 236 -11.13 28.49 13.59
CA LYS A 236 -11.79 28.18 14.87
C LYS A 236 -10.77 27.49 15.78
N PHE A 237 -10.08 28.28 16.60
CA PHE A 237 -9.24 27.77 17.69
C PHE A 237 -10.11 27.10 18.75
N GLY A 238 -9.80 25.85 19.08
CA GLY A 238 -10.49 25.12 20.14
C GLY A 238 -10.09 25.63 21.53
N ILE A 239 -10.89 25.30 22.55
CA ILE A 239 -10.60 25.67 23.95
C ILE A 239 -9.22 25.13 24.39
N ILE A 240 -8.83 23.96 23.89
CA ILE A 240 -7.54 23.33 24.17
C ILE A 240 -6.38 24.16 23.60
N ASP A 241 -6.53 24.72 22.40
CA ASP A 241 -5.50 25.56 21.78
C ASP A 241 -5.29 26.88 22.54
N TRP A 242 -6.37 27.45 23.10
CA TRP A 242 -6.30 28.61 23.99
C TRP A 242 -5.58 28.33 25.30
N ILE A 243 -5.79 27.14 25.87
CA ILE A 243 -5.08 26.71 27.09
C ILE A 243 -3.58 26.52 26.79
N LEU A 244 -3.24 25.91 25.65
CA LEU A 244 -1.84 25.72 25.24
C LEU A 244 -1.13 27.05 24.95
N LEU A 245 -1.78 27.98 24.24
CA LEU A 245 -1.25 29.32 24.00
C LEU A 245 -1.09 30.11 25.31
N GLY A 246 -2.06 30.01 26.22
CA GLY A 246 -1.98 30.62 27.54
C GLY A 246 -0.79 30.09 28.34
N GLY A 247 -0.59 28.76 28.37
CA GLY A 247 0.55 28.14 29.04
C GLY A 247 1.89 28.56 28.45
N MET A 248 2.00 28.63 27.11
CA MET A 248 3.22 29.13 26.44
C MET A 248 3.51 30.59 26.79
N LEU A 249 2.51 31.46 26.81
CA LEU A 249 2.70 32.89 27.12
C LEU A 249 3.13 33.10 28.57
N VAL A 250 2.55 32.38 29.53
CA VAL A 250 2.96 32.45 30.94
C VAL A 250 4.40 31.97 31.12
N SER A 251 4.78 30.86 30.47
CA SER A 251 6.16 30.35 30.48
C SER A 251 7.16 31.34 29.87
N LEU A 252 6.81 32.00 28.78
CA LEU A 252 7.68 32.97 28.13
C LEU A 252 7.86 34.23 29.01
N LEU A 253 6.77 34.72 29.64
CA LEU A 253 6.82 35.86 30.56
C LEU A 253 7.65 35.57 31.81
N THR A 254 7.55 34.36 32.38
CA THR A 254 8.38 33.99 33.54
C THR A 254 9.86 33.92 33.18
N ILE A 255 10.22 33.38 32.01
CA ILE A 255 11.60 33.38 31.52
C ILE A 255 12.12 34.81 31.35
N VAL A 256 11.35 35.70 30.72
CA VAL A 256 11.76 37.11 30.54
C VAL A 256 11.95 37.80 31.89
N LEU A 257 11.04 37.61 32.85
CA LEU A 257 11.16 38.16 34.21
C LEU A 257 12.42 37.68 34.95
N LEU A 258 12.84 36.43 34.74
CA LEU A 258 14.07 35.89 35.32
C LEU A 258 15.33 36.45 34.64
N LEU A 259 15.27 36.75 33.34
CA LEU A 259 16.41 37.25 32.57
C LEU A 259 16.61 38.77 32.68
N LEU A 260 15.56 39.55 32.95
CA LEU A 260 15.65 41.01 33.14
C LEU A 260 16.62 41.44 34.25
N PRO A 261 16.61 40.88 35.48
CA PRO A 261 17.56 41.26 36.52
C PRO A 261 18.99 40.82 36.21
N LEU A 262 19.18 39.70 35.51
CA LEU A 262 20.49 39.23 35.06
C LEU A 262 21.08 40.17 33.98
N GLY A 263 20.24 40.60 33.03
CA GLY A 263 20.63 41.60 32.03
C GLY A 263 20.97 42.97 32.65
N HIS A 264 20.20 43.39 33.66
CA HIS A 264 20.45 44.65 34.37
C HIS A 264 21.75 44.62 35.19
N GLN A 265 22.07 43.51 35.86
CA GLN A 265 23.36 43.34 36.54
C GLN A 265 24.55 43.36 35.58
N ILE A 266 24.42 42.74 34.41
CA ILE A 266 25.47 42.74 33.38
C ILE A 266 25.65 44.15 32.80
N TYR A 267 24.55 44.88 32.57
CA TYR A 267 24.57 46.25 32.02
C TYR A 267 25.21 47.28 32.97
N LEU A 268 25.00 47.18 34.28
CA LEU A 268 25.62 48.07 35.27
C LEU A 268 27.08 47.72 35.60
N SER A 269 27.56 46.54 35.21
CA SER A 269 28.95 46.10 35.43
C SER A 269 29.92 46.48 34.30
N ARG A 270 29.44 47.23 33.29
CA ARG A 270 30.18 47.61 32.09
C ARG A 270 30.20 49.13 31.94
#